data_AF-E3EG93-F1
#
_entry.id   AF-E3EG93-F1
#
_cell.length_a   1.000
_cell.length_b   1.000
_cell.length_c   1.000
_cell.angle_alpha   90.00
_cell.angle_beta   90.00
_cell.angle_gamma   90.00
#
_symmetry.space_group_name_H-M   'P 1'
#
loop_
_entity.id
_entity.type
_entity.pdbx_description
1 polymer ?
#
loop_
_entity_poly.entity_id
_entity_poly.type
_entity_poly.pdbx_seq_one_letter_code
_entity_poly.pdbx_strand_id
1 'polypeptide(L)'
;MILSDRTLRTLIRQKRMTVSPLTEEQIQPASIDSEETLIPPLSFMLATTIETIRLPGYITAFVEGRISIGRMSLFMKRSDPTCI
;
A
#
# COMPACT_ATOMS: atom_id res chain seq x y z
N MET A 1 -4.24 0.86 -11.46
CA MET A 1 -4.35 2.28 -11.86
C MET A 1 -3.49 3.07 -10.89
N ILE A 2 -2.41 3.70 -11.35
CA ILE A 2 -1.54 4.52 -10.50
C ILE A 2 -2.23 5.89 -10.33
N LEU A 3 -2.45 6.33 -9.10
CA LEU A 3 -3.12 7.60 -8.81
C LEU A 3 -2.13 8.75 -8.92
N SER A 4 -2.45 9.78 -9.69
CA SER A 4 -1.63 11.00 -9.77
C SER A 4 -1.72 11.83 -8.48
N ASP A 5 -0.69 12.62 -8.21
CA ASP A 5 -0.60 13.60 -7.12
C ASP A 5 -1.85 14.48 -6.99
N ARG A 6 -2.41 14.95 -8.11
CA ARG A 6 -3.66 15.77 -8.13
C ARG A 6 -4.88 14.98 -7.65
N THR A 7 -4.97 13.72 -8.06
CA THR A 7 -6.06 12.82 -7.64
C THR A 7 -5.95 12.52 -6.15
N LEU A 8 -4.72 12.28 -5.69
CA LEU A 8 -4.39 11.98 -4.32
C LEU A 8 -4.72 13.16 -3.38
N ARG A 9 -4.34 14.39 -3.75
CA ARG A 9 -4.74 15.62 -3.05
C ARG A 9 -6.26 15.81 -3.00
N THR A 10 -6.96 15.47 -4.08
CA THR A 10 -8.43 15.57 -4.14
C THR A 10 -9.11 14.57 -3.19
N LEU A 11 -8.60 13.34 -3.10
CA LEU A 11 -9.12 12.29 -2.21
C LEU A 11 -8.91 12.64 -0.73
N ILE A 12 -7.75 13.23 -0.39
CA ILE A 12 -7.47 13.73 0.97
C ILE A 12 -8.40 14.89 1.33
N ARG A 13 -8.54 15.88 0.44
CA ARG A 13 -9.43 17.03 0.66
C ARG A 13 -10.90 16.64 0.83
N GLN A 14 -11.35 15.61 0.11
CA GLN A 14 -12.71 15.09 0.23
C GLN A 14 -12.94 14.22 1.48
N LYS A 15 -11.93 14.07 2.36
CA LYS A 15 -11.93 13.11 3.49
C LYS A 15 -12.27 11.69 3.05
N ARG A 16 -12.08 11.38 1.77
CA ARG A 16 -12.27 10.04 1.25
C ARG A 16 -11.10 9.18 1.61
N MET A 17 -9.88 9.74 1.71
CA MET A 17 -8.66 9.10 2.20
C MET A 17 -8.08 9.98 3.32
N THR A 18 -7.79 9.41 4.48
CA THR A 18 -7.24 10.17 5.62
C THR A 18 -5.86 9.60 5.93
N VAL A 19 -4.85 10.46 5.94
CA VAL A 19 -3.48 10.11 6.29
C VAL A 19 -3.07 11.05 7.42
N SER A 20 -2.58 10.51 8.53
CA SER A 20 -2.24 11.29 9.72
C SER A 20 -1.07 10.66 10.47
N PRO A 21 -0.03 11.42 10.84
CA PRO A 21 0.25 12.81 10.44
C PRO A 21 0.72 12.89 8.97
N LEU A 22 0.20 13.87 8.22
CA LEU A 22 0.58 14.11 6.82
C LEU A 22 1.05 15.56 6.66
N THR A 23 2.30 15.76 6.26
CA THR A 23 2.83 17.05 5.78
C THR A 23 2.83 17.09 4.25
N GLU A 24 2.66 18.27 3.64
CA GLU A 24 2.64 18.45 2.18
C GLU A 24 3.88 17.89 1.45
N GLU A 25 5.00 17.81 2.16
CA GLU A 25 6.31 17.32 1.69
C GLU A 25 6.36 15.79 1.56
N GLN A 26 5.49 15.07 2.29
CA GLN A 26 5.37 13.61 2.23
C GLN A 26 4.55 13.11 1.01
N ILE A 27 3.93 14.03 0.26
CA ILE A 27 3.15 13.71 -0.95
C ILE A 27 4.07 13.76 -2.17
N GLN A 28 4.47 12.58 -2.64
CA GLN A 28 5.25 12.39 -3.85
C GLN A 28 4.33 12.14 -5.06
N PRO A 29 4.83 12.28 -6.30
CA PRO A 29 4.07 11.91 -7.48
C PRO A 29 3.75 10.41 -7.46
N ALA A 30 2.52 10.09 -7.07
CA ALA A 30 1.96 8.74 -6.91
C ALA A 30 2.40 7.90 -5.69
N SER A 31 3.02 8.51 -4.67
CA SER A 31 3.32 7.85 -3.40
C SER A 31 3.11 8.78 -2.21
N ILE A 32 2.83 8.18 -1.04
CA ILE A 32 2.71 8.87 0.25
C ILE A 32 3.56 8.09 1.24
N ASP A 33 4.43 8.80 1.96
CA ASP A 33 5.17 8.21 3.07
C ASP A 33 4.55 8.68 4.39
N SER A 34 3.83 7.79 5.09
CA SER A 34 3.14 8.10 6.33
C SER A 34 3.10 6.87 7.24
N GLU A 35 3.28 7.11 8.55
CA GLU A 35 3.22 6.11 9.61
C GLU A 35 1.86 5.40 9.66
N GLU A 36 0.78 6.14 9.40
CA GLU A 36 -0.58 5.61 9.38
C GLU A 36 -1.38 6.15 8.18
N THR A 37 -2.22 5.28 7.60
CA THR A 37 -3.14 5.65 6.52
C THR A 37 -4.46 4.89 6.65
N LEU A 38 -5.58 5.61 6.55
CA LEU A 38 -6.91 5.03 6.42
C LEU A 38 -7.19 4.62 4.97
N ILE A 39 -7.44 3.33 4.76
CA ILE A 39 -7.80 2.75 3.46
C ILE A 39 -9.31 2.88 3.25
N PRO A 40 -9.76 3.64 2.24
CA PRO A 40 -11.19 3.83 1.99
C PRO A 40 -11.84 2.59 1.37
N PRO A 41 -13.16 2.39 1.52
CA PRO A 41 -13.88 1.35 0.79
C PRO A 41 -13.69 1.50 -0.72
N LEU A 42 -13.54 0.37 -1.44
CA LEU A 42 -13.35 0.29 -2.89
C LEU A 42 -12.08 1.02 -3.40
N SER A 43 -11.11 1.24 -2.52
CA SER A 43 -9.81 1.78 -2.90
C SER A 43 -8.79 0.67 -3.12
N PHE A 44 -7.73 0.99 -3.86
CA PHE A 44 -6.57 0.12 -4.06
C PHE A 44 -5.31 0.90 -3.69
N MET A 45 -4.40 0.26 -2.97
CA MET A 45 -3.14 0.83 -2.52
C MET A 45 -2.00 -0.13 -2.85
N LEU A 46 -0.90 0.41 -3.36
CA LEU A 46 0.36 -0.32 -3.45
C LEU A 46 1.15 -0.04 -2.18
N ALA A 47 1.68 -1.10 -1.59
CA ALA A 47 2.55 -1.02 -0.43
C ALA A 47 3.76 -1.92 -0.65
N THR A 48 4.84 -1.64 0.08
CA THR A 48 6.02 -2.48 0.14
C THR A 48 6.15 -3.06 1.54
N THR A 49 6.78 -4.23 1.65
CA THR A 49 7.15 -4.83 2.93
C THR A 49 8.23 -3.99 3.59
N ILE A 50 8.23 -3.94 4.93
CA ILE A 50 9.31 -3.27 5.68
C ILE A 50 10.57 -4.13 5.59
N GLU A 51 10.41 -5.45 5.71
CA GLU A 51 11.48 -6.41 5.55
C GLU A 51 11.79 -6.66 4.06
N THR A 52 13.07 -6.84 3.75
CA THR A 52 13.53 -7.32 2.45
C THR A 52 14.30 -8.62 2.63
N ILE A 53 13.89 -9.65 1.89
CA ILE A 53 14.37 -11.02 1.93
C ILE A 53 14.88 -11.38 0.53
N ARG A 54 16.17 -11.69 0.44
CA ARG A 54 16.79 -12.23 -0.76
C ARG A 54 16.73 -13.76 -0.72
N LEU A 55 16.07 -14.36 -1.70
CA LEU A 55 15.98 -15.82 -1.82
C LEU A 55 17.15 -16.36 -2.67
N PRO A 56 17.74 -17.52 -2.29
CA PRO A 56 18.64 -18.26 -3.16
C PRO A 56 17.90 -18.76 -4.42
N GLY A 57 18.60 -18.89 -5.55
CA GLY A 57 18.00 -19.28 -6.84
C GLY A 57 17.38 -20.68 -6.91
N TYR A 58 17.48 -21.48 -5.84
CA TYR A 58 16.89 -22.82 -5.72
C TYR A 58 15.69 -22.87 -4.75
N ILE A 59 15.24 -21.73 -4.24
CA ILE A 59 14.09 -21.63 -3.32
C ILE A 59 13.05 -20.69 -3.92
N THR A 60 11.78 -21.09 -3.86
CA THR A 60 10.63 -20.23 -4.15
C THR A 60 9.87 -19.99 -2.84
N ALA A 61 9.31 -18.80 -2.68
CA ALA A 61 8.45 -18.51 -1.54
C ALA A 61 7.18 -17.75 -2.00
N PHE A 62 6.13 -17.90 -1.20
CA PHE A 62 4.81 -17.35 -1.45
C PHE A 62 4.41 -16.47 -0.27
N VAL A 63 3.69 -15.39 -0.57
CA VAL A 63 3.11 -14.50 0.43
C VAL A 63 1.60 -14.72 0.42
N GLU A 64 1.05 -15.17 1.54
CA GLU A 64 -0.38 -15.29 1.74
C GLU A 64 -0.87 -14.29 2.78
N GLY A 65 -2.10 -13.81 2.60
CA GLY A 65 -2.74 -12.91 3.56
C GLY A 65 -3.08 -13.63 4.86
N ARG A 66 -3.01 -12.92 5.99
CA ARG A 66 -3.48 -13.45 7.28
C ARG A 66 -5.00 -13.56 7.29
N ILE A 67 -5.52 -14.63 7.91
CA ILE A 67 -6.96 -14.86 8.07
C ILE A 67 -7.65 -13.66 8.76
N SER A 68 -6.99 -13.01 9.72
CA SER A 68 -7.49 -11.81 10.40
C SER A 68 -7.77 -10.65 9.44
N ILE A 69 -6.95 -10.50 8.39
CA ILE A 69 -7.07 -9.45 7.39
C ILE A 69 -8.17 -9.79 6.37
N GLY A 70 -8.27 -11.06 5.96
CA GLY A 70 -9.32 -11.51 5.06
C GLY A 70 -10.73 -11.28 5.62
N ARG A 71 -10.91 -11.39 6.93
CA ARG A 71 -12.18 -11.08 7.62
C ARG A 71 -12.54 -9.60 7.64
N MET A 72 -11.57 -8.72 7.43
CA MET A 72 -11.77 -7.28 7.30
C MET A 72 -12.06 -6.87 5.85
N SER A 73 -12.31 -7.84 4.95
CA SER A 73 -12.53 -7.63 3.51
C SER A 73 -11.37 -6.93 2.79
N LEU A 74 -10.15 -7.03 3.33
CA LEU A 74 -8.96 -6.49 2.70
C LEU A 74 -8.26 -7.58 1.89
N PHE A 75 -7.98 -7.29 0.62
CA PHE A 75 -7.34 -8.21 -0.30
C PHE A 75 -5.93 -7.73 -0.64
N MET A 76 -4.93 -8.59 -0.46
CA MET A 76 -3.53 -8.32 -0.80
C MET A 76 -3.10 -9.19 -1.97
N LYS A 77 -2.42 -8.60 -2.95
CA LYS A 77 -1.87 -9.32 -4.10
C LYS A 77 -0.46 -8.83 -4.41
N ARG A 78 0.47 -9.78 -4.54
CA ARG A 78 1.88 -9.54 -4.87
C ARG A 78 2.04 -9.22 -6.35
N SER A 79 2.98 -8.31 -6.66
CA SER A 79 3.27 -7.86 -8.03
C SER A 79 4.48 -8.56 -8.69
N ASP A 80 5.49 -8.99 -7.92
CA ASP A 80 6.73 -9.60 -8.44
C ASP A 80 7.06 -10.87 -7.63
N PRO A 81 7.32 -12.04 -8.24
CA PRO A 81 7.61 -13.30 -7.54
C PRO A 81 9.03 -13.41 -6.94
N THR A 82 9.97 -12.53 -7.28
CA THR A 82 11.42 -12.79 -7.11
C THR A 82 12.08 -12.13 -5.90
N CYS A 83 11.44 -11.16 -5.25
CA CYS A 83 11.97 -10.46 -4.07
C CYS A 83 10.86 -10.34 -3.01
N ILE A 84 11.05 -10.84 -1.79
CA ILE A 84 10.06 -10.75 -0.69
C ILE A 84 10.49 -9.64 0.27
#